data_AF-A0A662X882-F1
#
_entry.id   AF-A0A662X882-F1
#
_cell.length_a   1.000
_cell.length_b   1.000
_cell.length_c   1.000
_cell.angle_alpha   90.00
_cell.angle_beta   90.00
_cell.angle_gamma   90.00
#
_symmetry.space_group_name_H-M   'P 1'
#
loop_
_entity.id
_entity.type
_entity.pdbx_description
1 polymer ?
#
loop_
_entity_poly.entity_id
_entity_poly.type
_entity_poly.pdbx_seq_one_letter_code
_entity_poly.pdbx_strand_id
1 'polypeptide(L)'
;ELDVHSLPYSFARNNSSSGQRLTDTAILQMVAAGKLRVHFSEAGPQSMVDLGLACVSMDPKQRPTAAEALYRLQRILANEV
;
A
#
# COMPACT_ATOMS: atom_id res chain seq x y z
N GLU A 1 -3.71 9.76 2.61
CA GLU A 1 -3.89 8.31 2.72
C GLU A 1 -4.91 8.11 3.84
N LEU A 2 -5.94 7.28 3.64
CA LEU A 2 -7.15 7.26 4.48
C LEU A 2 -7.04 6.31 5.68
N ASP A 3 -6.10 5.36 5.62
CA ASP A 3 -5.94 4.35 6.65
C ASP A 3 -4.99 4.85 7.77
N VAL A 4 -3.73 5.16 7.44
CA VAL A 4 -2.74 5.68 8.40
C VAL A 4 -2.81 7.19 8.60
N HIS A 5 -3.66 7.92 7.86
CA HIS A 5 -3.84 9.38 7.98
C HIS A 5 -2.52 10.18 7.88
N SER A 6 -1.55 9.68 7.13
CA SER A 6 -0.24 10.31 6.96
C SER A 6 0.10 10.52 5.48
N LEU A 7 1.21 11.24 5.23
CA LEU A 7 1.71 11.41 3.87
C LEU A 7 2.16 10.06 3.29
N PRO A 8 1.92 9.78 1.99
CA PRO A 8 2.43 8.59 1.34
C PRO A 8 3.94 8.40 1.58
N TYR A 9 4.33 7.21 2.00
CA TYR A 9 5.73 6.84 2.30
C TYR A 9 6.41 7.75 3.34
N SER A 10 5.66 8.33 4.28
CA SER A 10 6.21 9.12 5.40
C SER A 10 7.27 8.37 6.22
N PHE A 11 7.18 7.03 6.26
CA PHE A 11 8.12 6.14 6.92
C PHE A 11 9.42 5.87 6.14
N ALA A 12 9.52 6.29 4.87
CA ALA A 12 10.68 6.03 4.02
C ALA A 12 11.85 6.96 4.38
N ARG A 13 12.73 6.49 5.25
CA ARG A 13 13.91 7.22 5.77
C ARG A 13 15.19 6.53 5.35
N ASN A 14 16.25 7.30 5.17
CA ASN A 14 17.59 6.78 4.92
C ASN A 14 18.11 6.05 6.18
N ASN A 15 18.86 4.97 6.00
CA ASN A 15 19.51 4.21 7.08
C ASN A 15 20.68 4.95 7.74
N SER A 16 21.00 6.15 7.28
CA SER A 16 21.95 7.05 7.94
C SER A 16 21.46 7.42 9.34
N SER A 17 22.40 7.67 10.26
CA SER A 17 22.13 8.09 11.65
C SER A 17 21.22 9.33 11.78
N SER A 18 21.09 10.14 10.73
CA SER A 18 20.20 11.30 10.66
C SER A 18 18.72 10.95 10.45
N GLY A 19 18.40 9.74 9.99
CA GLY A 19 17.03 9.34 9.63
C GLY A 19 16.38 10.31 8.64
N GLN A 20 17.13 10.89 7.71
CA GLN A 20 16.55 11.87 6.78
C GLN A 20 15.53 11.19 5.87
N ARG A 21 14.38 11.85 5.62
CA ARG A 21 13.37 11.36 4.67
C ARG A 21 13.99 11.25 3.28
N LEU A 22 13.66 10.18 2.56
CA LEU A 22 14.11 9.99 1.19
C LEU A 22 13.50 11.07 0.29
N THR A 23 14.25 11.49 -0.73
CA THR A 23 13.75 12.43 -1.73
C THR A 23 12.64 11.77 -2.55
N ASP A 24 11.71 12.55 -3.09
CA ASP A 24 10.58 12.00 -3.86
C ASP A 24 11.07 11.18 -5.07
N THR A 25 12.14 11.62 -5.74
CA THR A 25 12.77 10.85 -6.83
C THR A 25 13.30 9.51 -6.36
N ALA A 26 13.94 9.44 -5.19
CA ALA A 26 14.41 8.18 -4.62
C ALA A 26 13.25 7.27 -4.22
N ILE A 27 12.18 7.83 -3.63
CA ILE A 27 10.93 7.10 -3.32
C ILE A 27 10.36 6.46 -4.60
N LEU A 28 10.18 7.24 -5.67
CA LEU A 28 9.68 6.73 -6.95
C LEU A 28 10.55 5.61 -7.52
N GLN A 29 11.88 5.77 -7.47
CA GLN A 29 12.82 4.74 -7.91
C GLN A 29 12.71 3.45 -7.08
N MET A 30 12.59 3.54 -5.76
CA MET A 30 12.46 2.36 -4.91
C MET A 30 11.10 1.67 -5.07
N VAL A 31 10.02 2.43 -5.27
CA VAL A 31 8.69 1.88 -5.57
C VAL A 31 8.72 1.15 -6.92
N ALA A 32 9.29 1.77 -7.95
CA ALA A 32 9.45 1.13 -9.27
C ALA A 32 10.33 -0.13 -9.20
N ALA A 33 11.34 -0.15 -8.33
CA ALA A 33 12.18 -1.31 -8.09
C ALA A 33 11.54 -2.37 -7.16
N GLY A 34 10.35 -2.13 -6.61
CA GLY A 34 9.68 -3.01 -5.64
C GLY A 34 10.36 -3.08 -4.27
N LYS A 35 11.31 -2.17 -3.98
CA LYS A 35 12.05 -2.09 -2.71
C LYS A 35 11.33 -1.28 -1.63
N LEU A 36 10.34 -0.48 -2.04
CA LEU A 36 9.47 0.27 -1.15
C LEU A 36 8.02 -0.04 -1.55
N ARG A 37 7.19 -0.39 -0.56
CA ARG A 37 5.78 -0.76 -0.76
C ARG A 37 4.88 0.09 0.12
N VAL A 38 3.61 0.17 -0.23
CA VAL A 38 2.59 0.79 0.64
C VAL A 38 2.45 -0.02 1.92
N HIS A 39 2.22 0.67 3.04
CA HIS A 39 1.90 0.05 4.33
C HIS A 39 0.48 0.45 4.73
N PHE A 40 -0.20 -0.48 5.37
CA PHE A 40 -1.50 -0.29 5.99
C PHE A 40 -1.36 -0.40 7.51
N SER A 41 -2.31 0.18 8.24
CA SER A 41 -2.45 0.06 9.68
C SER A 41 -2.99 -1.33 10.05
N GLU A 42 -2.75 -1.73 11.29
CA GLU A 42 -3.31 -2.96 11.87
C GLU A 42 -4.75 -2.78 12.38
N ALA A 43 -5.35 -1.59 12.21
CA ALA A 43 -6.66 -1.27 12.78
C ALA A 43 -7.84 -1.78 11.92
N GLY A 44 -7.64 -1.97 10.62
CA GLY A 44 -8.68 -2.40 9.68
C GLY A 44 -8.75 -3.92 9.47
N PRO A 45 -9.81 -4.42 8.79
CA PRO A 45 -9.90 -5.82 8.42
C PRO A 45 -8.71 -6.26 7.56
N GLN A 46 -8.11 -7.41 7.87
CA GLN A 46 -6.97 -7.94 7.10
C GLN A 46 -7.30 -8.15 5.62
N SER A 47 -8.55 -8.50 5.32
CA SER A 47 -9.07 -8.64 3.96
C SER A 47 -8.95 -7.34 3.13
N MET A 48 -9.06 -6.18 3.76
CA MET A 48 -8.87 -4.87 3.14
C MET A 48 -7.40 -4.62 2.81
N VAL A 49 -6.51 -4.95 3.76
CA VAL A 49 -5.05 -4.89 3.56
C VAL A 49 -4.65 -5.79 2.39
N ASP A 50 -5.16 -7.01 2.35
CA ASP A 50 -4.87 -7.98 1.29
C ASP A 50 -5.40 -7.51 -0.08
N LEU A 51 -6.55 -6.83 -0.12
CA LEU A 51 -7.07 -6.20 -1.34
C LEU A 51 -6.14 -5.06 -1.79
N GLY A 52 -5.77 -4.16 -0.87
CA GLY A 52 -4.86 -3.06 -1.16
C GLY A 52 -3.51 -3.55 -1.71
N LEU A 53 -2.91 -4.56 -1.07
CA LEU A 53 -1.64 -5.15 -1.51
C LEU A 53 -1.74 -5.84 -2.88
N ALA A 54 -2.86 -6.48 -3.21
CA ALA A 54 -3.08 -7.08 -4.52
C ALA A 54 -3.15 -6.00 -5.63
N CYS A 55 -3.86 -4.89 -5.37
CA CYS A 55 -3.97 -3.77 -6.31
C CYS A 55 -2.62 -3.15 -6.69
N VAL A 56 -1.63 -3.20 -5.80
CA VAL A 56 -0.28 -2.67 -6.02
C VAL A 56 0.78 -3.76 -6.23
N SER A 57 0.39 -4.96 -6.66
CA SER A 57 1.35 -6.04 -6.93
C SER A 57 2.42 -5.64 -7.97
N MET A 58 3.67 -6.06 -7.77
CA MET A 58 4.73 -5.89 -8.76
C MET A 58 4.51 -6.76 -10.00
N ASP A 59 3.90 -7.95 -9.83
CA ASP A 59 3.44 -8.76 -10.95
C ASP A 59 2.08 -8.22 -11.44
N PRO A 60 1.99 -7.66 -12.67
CA PRO A 60 0.74 -7.15 -13.21
C PRO A 60 -0.36 -8.20 -13.29
N LYS A 61 -0.01 -9.49 -13.44
CA LYS A 61 -0.99 -10.58 -13.53
C LYS A 61 -1.70 -10.87 -12.21
N GLN A 62 -1.13 -10.43 -11.09
CA GLN A 62 -1.71 -10.57 -9.76
C GLN A 62 -2.59 -9.37 -9.37
N ARG A 63 -2.64 -8.33 -10.20
CA ARG A 63 -3.50 -7.17 -9.94
C ARG A 63 -4.93 -7.51 -10.35
N PRO A 64 -5.92 -7.32 -9.48
CA PRO A 64 -7.30 -7.48 -9.87
C PRO A 64 -7.69 -6.43 -10.89
N THR A 65 -8.62 -6.79 -11.76
CA THR A 65 -9.39 -5.82 -12.54
C THR A 65 -10.19 -4.91 -11.61
N ALA A 66 -10.63 -3.76 -12.12
CA ALA A 66 -11.49 -2.86 -11.35
C ALA A 66 -12.79 -3.56 -10.88
N ALA A 67 -13.36 -4.44 -11.70
CA ALA A 67 -14.57 -5.21 -11.36
C ALA A 67 -14.32 -6.20 -10.21
N GLU A 68 -13.20 -6.92 -10.24
CA GLU A 68 -12.82 -7.85 -9.16
C GLU A 68 -12.52 -7.11 -7.86
N ALA A 69 -11.84 -5.96 -7.93
CA ALA A 69 -11.56 -5.13 -6.76
C ALA A 69 -12.86 -4.62 -6.12
N LEU A 70 -13.81 -4.13 -6.93
CA LEU A 70 -15.13 -3.69 -6.47
C LEU A 70 -15.91 -4.83 -5.81
N TYR A 71 -15.93 -6.01 -6.45
CA TYR A 71 -16.60 -7.19 -5.91
C TYR A 71 -16.02 -7.60 -4.54
N ARG A 72 -14.69 -7.63 -4.41
CA ARG A 72 -14.02 -7.91 -3.13
C ARG A 72 -14.36 -6.86 -2.08
N LEU A 73 -14.33 -5.57 -2.44
CA LEU A 73 -14.67 -4.49 -1.54
C LEU A 73 -16.11 -4.61 -1.00
N GLN A 74 -17.08 -4.87 -1.88
CA GLN A 74 -18.48 -5.09 -1.49
C GLN A 74 -18.63 -6.28 -0.54
N ARG A 75 -17.90 -7.36 -0.79
CA ARG A 75 -17.90 -8.54 0.10
C ARG A 75 -17.32 -8.24 1.47
N ILE A 76 -16.23 -7.47 1.55
CA ILE A 76 -15.64 -7.08 2.83
C ILE A 76 -16.65 -6.23 3.61
N LEU A 77 -17.23 -5.22 2.96
CA LEU A 77 -18.25 -4.35 3.56
C LEU A 77 -19.48 -5.12 4.06
N ALA A 78 -19.89 -6.20 3.38
CA ALA A 78 -21.07 -6.97 3.77
C ALA A 78 -20.82 -7.97 4.91
N ASN A 79 -19.57 -8.37 5.15
CA ASN A 79 -19.25 -9.50 6.04
C ASN A 79 -18.33 -9.13 7.21
N GLU A 80 -17.64 -8.00 7.16
CA GLU A 80 -16.53 -7.68 8.09
C GLU A 80 -16.58 -6.25 8.65
N VAL A 81 -17.53 -5.43 8.21
CA VAL A 81 -17.77 -4.05 8.67
C VAL A 81 -19.19 -3.95 9.21
#